data_AF-A0A939C9D1-F1
#
_entry.id   AF-A0A939C9D1-F1
#
_cell.length_a   1.000
_cell.length_b   1.000
_cell.length_c   1.000
_cell.angle_alpha   90.00
_cell.angle_beta   90.00
_cell.angle_gamma   90.00
#
_symmetry.space_group_name_H-M   'P 1'
#
loop_
_entity.id
_entity.type
_entity.pdbx_description
1 polymer ?
#
loop_
_entity_poly.entity_id
_entity_poly.type
_entity_poly.pdbx_seq_one_letter_code
_entity_poly.pdbx_strand_id
1 'polypeptide(L)'
;FYQGCSNVGDPDGQYTQRLADLVAQWRRDFKQGDIPFYFVQIAPYHNGDVNGDWGPKLREQQFNAAKIIPNSGIVCTEDLVYPYEVEQIHPCQKRQVGERLAYQALNKTYGMKNLICESMTFKEMKIVGDTVKVHFDNEFGAYNRFEGIEGFEVAGEDKVFHKATAKHIWQEGNDGWNECIAVTCPEVKKPVALRYCFRNFQLGNMANAGGLPLFPFRTDNW
;
A
#
# COMPACT_ATOMS: atom_id res chain seq x y z
N PHE A 1 -4.63 12.94 -10.63
CA PHE A 1 -3.26 12.95 -11.18
C PHE A 1 -2.72 11.52 -11.20
N TYR A 2 -2.15 11.06 -12.31
CA TYR A 2 -1.54 9.71 -12.39
C TYR A 2 -0.25 9.82 -13.20
N GLN A 3 0.89 9.83 -12.49
CA GLN A 3 2.23 9.90 -13.06
C GLN A 3 3.20 9.22 -12.08
N GLY A 4 4.38 8.83 -12.59
CA GLY A 4 5.49 8.31 -11.79
C GLY A 4 6.30 7.26 -12.53
N CYS A 5 5.76 6.62 -13.57
CA CYS A 5 6.44 5.50 -14.24
C CYS A 5 7.87 5.87 -14.72
N SER A 6 8.09 7.08 -15.21
CA SER A 6 9.40 7.58 -15.65
C SER A 6 10.32 8.06 -14.50
N ASN A 7 9.86 7.99 -13.26
CA ASN A 7 10.60 8.37 -12.05
C ASN A 7 11.04 7.15 -11.23
N VAL A 8 10.80 5.92 -11.71
CA VAL A 8 11.26 4.71 -11.04
C VAL A 8 12.79 4.76 -10.95
N GLY A 9 13.32 4.61 -9.74
CA GLY A 9 14.75 4.79 -9.45
C GLY A 9 15.14 6.19 -8.96
N ASP A 10 14.20 7.13 -8.84
CA ASP A 10 14.44 8.42 -8.18
C ASP A 10 14.94 8.19 -6.73
N PRO A 11 15.94 8.97 -6.26
CA PRO A 11 16.42 8.84 -4.89
C PRO A 11 15.32 9.07 -3.84
N ASP A 12 15.47 8.42 -2.70
CA ASP A 12 14.46 8.42 -1.64
C ASP A 12 14.02 9.84 -1.23
N GLY A 13 12.71 10.02 -1.13
CA GLY A 13 12.05 11.27 -0.76
C GLY A 13 11.98 12.35 -1.86
N GLN A 14 12.71 12.22 -2.97
CA GLN A 14 12.69 13.26 -4.01
C GLN A 14 11.35 13.34 -4.72
N TYR A 15 10.74 12.21 -5.08
CA TYR A 15 9.42 12.21 -5.72
C TYR A 15 8.34 12.70 -4.75
N THR A 16 8.46 12.34 -3.46
CA THR A 16 7.57 12.84 -2.39
C THR A 16 7.57 14.37 -2.35
N GLN A 17 8.76 14.99 -2.30
CA GLN A 17 8.87 16.45 -2.27
C GLN A 17 8.42 17.10 -3.57
N ARG A 18 8.84 16.57 -4.73
CA ARG A 18 8.46 17.10 -6.06
C ARG A 18 6.95 17.11 -6.26
N LEU A 19 6.25 16.06 -5.82
CA LEU A 19 4.80 16.01 -5.92
C LEU A 19 4.14 17.04 -5.00
N ALA A 20 4.68 17.25 -3.79
CA ALA A 20 4.19 18.30 -2.89
C ALA A 20 4.40 19.70 -3.46
N ASP A 21 5.57 19.96 -4.04
CA ASP A 21 5.90 21.24 -4.69
C ASP A 21 5.01 21.52 -5.90
N LEU A 22 4.72 20.49 -6.71
CA LEU A 22 3.78 20.58 -7.83
C LEU A 22 2.39 21.01 -7.36
N VAL A 23 1.85 20.35 -6.33
CA VAL A 23 0.51 20.68 -5.80
C VAL A 23 0.50 22.08 -5.20
N ALA A 24 1.53 22.44 -4.44
CA ALA A 24 1.67 23.79 -3.89
C ALA A 24 1.73 24.84 -5.01
N GLN A 25 2.46 24.57 -6.09
CA GLN A 25 2.52 25.43 -7.26
C GLN A 25 1.15 25.59 -7.92
N TRP A 26 0.46 24.50 -8.22
CA TRP A 26 -0.86 24.56 -8.84
C TRP A 26 -1.87 25.33 -7.98
N ARG A 27 -1.88 25.13 -6.66
CA ARG A 27 -2.76 25.87 -5.75
C ARG A 27 -2.47 27.38 -5.76
N ARG A 28 -1.19 27.78 -5.79
CA ARG A 28 -0.79 29.20 -5.91
C ARG A 28 -1.22 29.79 -7.24
N ASP A 29 -0.97 29.09 -8.34
CA ASP A 29 -1.11 29.63 -9.68
C ASP A 29 -2.58 29.66 -10.13
N PHE A 30 -3.35 28.61 -9.82
CA PHE A 30 -4.78 28.54 -10.17
C PHE A 30 -5.65 29.45 -9.30
N LYS A 31 -5.17 29.83 -8.10
CA LYS A 31 -5.90 30.69 -7.16
C LYS A 31 -7.31 30.17 -6.83
N GLN A 32 -7.46 28.84 -6.77
CA GLN A 32 -8.71 28.15 -6.41
C GLN A 32 -8.70 27.67 -4.95
N GLY A 33 -7.89 28.30 -4.10
CA GLY A 33 -7.73 27.90 -2.69
C GLY A 33 -7.17 26.49 -2.54
N ASP A 34 -7.66 25.77 -1.53
CA ASP A 34 -7.24 24.40 -1.24
C ASP A 34 -8.02 23.39 -2.08
N ILE A 35 -7.89 23.47 -3.41
CA ILE A 35 -8.55 22.53 -4.33
C ILE A 35 -8.09 21.08 -4.01
N PRO A 36 -9.02 20.10 -3.91
CA PRO A 36 -8.66 18.72 -3.59
C PRO A 36 -7.69 18.11 -4.61
N PHE A 37 -6.68 17.39 -4.14
CA PHE A 37 -5.71 16.72 -4.99
C PHE A 37 -5.77 15.20 -4.84
N TYR A 38 -6.42 14.52 -5.79
CA TYR A 38 -6.49 13.06 -5.81
C TYR A 38 -5.52 12.48 -6.84
N PHE A 39 -4.76 11.47 -6.45
CA PHE A 39 -3.75 10.86 -7.28
C PHE A 39 -3.68 9.34 -7.14
N VAL A 40 -2.92 8.71 -8.04
CA VAL A 40 -2.88 7.25 -8.20
C VAL A 40 -1.44 6.78 -8.02
N GLN A 41 -1.26 5.73 -7.22
CA GLN A 41 0.00 5.01 -7.12
C GLN A 41 0.33 4.36 -8.47
N ILE A 42 1.60 4.27 -8.85
CA ILE A 42 1.94 3.50 -10.05
C ILE A 42 1.65 2.02 -9.86
N ALA A 43 1.23 1.37 -10.94
CA ALA A 43 0.96 -0.06 -10.92
C ALA A 43 2.27 -0.88 -10.80
N PRO A 44 2.21 -2.09 -10.21
CA PRO A 44 3.30 -3.05 -10.27
C PRO A 44 3.75 -3.29 -11.71
N TYR A 45 5.05 -3.34 -11.94
CA TYR A 45 5.68 -3.57 -13.24
C TYR A 45 7.08 -4.13 -13.04
N HIS A 46 7.51 -5.06 -13.90
CA HIS A 46 8.77 -5.79 -13.68
C HIS A 46 10.01 -4.90 -13.55
N ASN A 47 10.06 -3.72 -14.18
CA ASN A 47 11.21 -2.79 -14.13
C ASN A 47 12.56 -3.49 -14.40
N GLY A 48 12.59 -4.47 -15.31
CA GLY A 48 13.77 -5.27 -15.63
C GLY A 48 14.05 -6.46 -14.70
N ASP A 49 13.51 -6.46 -13.47
CA ASP A 49 13.60 -7.56 -12.51
C ASP A 49 12.38 -7.55 -11.59
N VAL A 50 11.51 -8.56 -11.70
CA VAL A 50 10.29 -8.67 -10.87
C VAL A 50 10.59 -8.66 -9.37
N ASN A 51 11.79 -9.11 -8.97
CA ASN A 51 12.23 -9.20 -7.59
C ASN A 51 12.93 -7.95 -7.07
N GLY A 52 13.25 -6.99 -7.94
CA GLY A 52 13.87 -5.72 -7.58
C GLY A 52 12.95 -4.81 -6.77
N ASP A 53 13.46 -3.67 -6.32
CA ASP A 53 12.76 -2.80 -5.37
C ASP A 53 12.59 -1.34 -5.81
N TRP A 54 12.95 -0.99 -7.04
CA TRP A 54 12.85 0.39 -7.53
C TRP A 54 11.40 0.88 -7.65
N GLY A 55 10.53 0.03 -8.18
CA GLY A 55 9.08 0.27 -8.28
C GLY A 55 8.41 0.47 -6.91
N PRO A 56 8.53 -0.46 -5.95
CA PRO A 56 7.96 -0.29 -4.61
C PRO A 56 8.52 0.91 -3.86
N LYS A 57 9.81 1.24 -4.00
CA LYS A 57 10.38 2.47 -3.42
C LYS A 57 9.70 3.73 -3.96
N LEU A 58 9.43 3.82 -5.26
CA LEU A 58 8.66 4.95 -5.80
C LEU A 58 7.20 4.95 -5.32
N ARG A 59 6.55 3.77 -5.25
CA ARG A 59 5.19 3.62 -4.70
C ARG A 59 5.09 4.07 -3.24
N GLU A 60 6.13 3.81 -2.45
CA GLU A 60 6.28 4.32 -1.09
C GLU A 60 6.45 5.84 -1.07
N GLN A 61 7.25 6.42 -1.98
CA GLN A 61 7.36 7.87 -2.11
C GLN A 61 6.02 8.54 -2.47
N GLN A 62 5.21 7.91 -3.35
CA GLN A 62 3.85 8.37 -3.66
C GLN A 62 2.93 8.29 -2.43
N PHE A 63 3.01 7.19 -1.67
CA PHE A 63 2.24 7.05 -0.42
C PHE A 63 2.63 8.11 0.61
N ASN A 64 3.93 8.38 0.78
CA ASN A 64 4.42 9.42 1.68
C ASN A 64 4.02 10.84 1.24
N ALA A 65 3.89 11.09 -0.07
CA ALA A 65 3.38 12.36 -0.57
C ALA A 65 1.95 12.63 -0.09
N ALA A 66 1.09 11.60 -0.04
CA ALA A 66 -0.28 11.76 0.45
C ALA A 66 -0.35 12.18 1.92
N LYS A 67 0.68 11.87 2.72
CA LYS A 67 0.75 12.26 4.14
C LYS A 67 1.11 13.74 4.33
N ILE A 68 1.86 14.32 3.39
CA ILE A 68 2.35 15.70 3.52
C ILE A 68 1.56 16.71 2.67
N ILE A 69 0.82 16.25 1.66
CA ILE A 69 -0.02 17.11 0.82
C ILE A 69 -1.40 17.26 1.50
N PRO A 70 -1.77 18.46 1.98
CA PRO A 70 -3.08 18.67 2.61
C PRO A 70 -4.20 18.54 1.58
N ASN A 71 -5.40 18.18 2.05
CA ASN A 71 -6.60 17.96 1.22
C ASN A 71 -6.32 17.12 -0.03
N SER A 72 -5.76 15.93 0.22
CA SER A 72 -5.36 15.00 -0.83
C SER A 72 -5.82 13.56 -0.53
N GLY A 73 -5.70 12.71 -1.54
CA GLY A 73 -5.93 11.27 -1.40
C GLY A 73 -5.21 10.50 -2.48
N ILE A 74 -4.75 9.29 -2.14
CA ILE A 74 -4.06 8.38 -3.04
C ILE A 74 -4.86 7.10 -3.23
N VAL A 75 -4.91 6.61 -4.46
CA VAL A 75 -5.50 5.33 -4.84
C VAL A 75 -4.39 4.29 -5.03
N CYS A 76 -4.49 3.18 -4.29
CA CYS A 76 -3.66 1.99 -4.50
C CYS A 76 -4.08 1.26 -5.78
N THR A 77 -3.11 0.70 -6.49
CA THR A 77 -3.34 -0.08 -7.73
C THR A 77 -2.71 -1.48 -7.70
N GLU A 78 -2.25 -1.92 -6.53
CA GLU A 78 -1.52 -3.20 -6.38
C GLU A 78 -2.30 -4.41 -6.91
N ASP A 79 -3.62 -4.40 -6.73
CA ASP A 79 -4.56 -5.46 -7.11
C ASP A 79 -5.27 -5.20 -8.44
N LEU A 80 -4.90 -4.14 -9.16
CA LEU A 80 -5.51 -3.74 -10.44
C LEU A 80 -4.59 -4.05 -11.63
N VAL A 81 -3.87 -5.16 -11.52
CA VAL A 81 -2.99 -5.71 -12.54
C VAL A 81 -3.16 -7.22 -12.55
N TYR A 82 -3.29 -7.81 -13.74
CA TYR A 82 -3.32 -9.26 -13.87
C TYR A 82 -1.91 -9.86 -13.78
N PRO A 83 -1.75 -11.10 -13.30
CA PRO A 83 -0.43 -11.77 -13.26
C PRO A 83 0.29 -11.81 -14.62
N TYR A 84 -0.46 -11.90 -15.72
CA TYR A 84 0.10 -11.93 -17.08
C TYR A 84 0.49 -10.53 -17.61
N GLU A 85 0.17 -9.45 -16.90
CA GLU A 85 0.50 -8.06 -17.26
C GLU A 85 1.85 -7.61 -16.65
N VAL A 86 2.70 -8.54 -16.20
CA VAL A 86 4.00 -8.25 -15.58
C VAL A 86 4.92 -7.33 -16.41
N GLU A 87 4.84 -7.44 -17.73
CA GLU A 87 5.57 -6.60 -18.70
C GLU A 87 4.68 -5.52 -19.36
N GLN A 88 3.47 -5.30 -18.87
CA GLN A 88 2.58 -4.26 -19.34
C GLN A 88 2.58 -3.05 -18.40
N ILE A 89 3.33 -2.01 -18.77
CA ILE A 89 3.41 -0.75 -18.00
C ILE A 89 2.08 0.03 -17.98
N HIS A 90 1.13 -0.31 -18.85
CA HIS A 90 -0.22 0.25 -18.93
C HIS A 90 -1.30 -0.83 -18.68
N PRO A 91 -1.43 -1.35 -17.45
CA PRO A 91 -2.39 -2.43 -17.15
C PRO A 91 -3.83 -2.00 -17.43
N CYS A 92 -4.66 -2.94 -17.88
CA CYS A 92 -5.95 -2.64 -18.50
C CYS A 92 -7.10 -2.29 -17.52
N GLN A 93 -6.97 -2.58 -16.22
CA GLN A 93 -8.01 -2.34 -15.21
C GLN A 93 -8.16 -0.86 -14.83
N LYS A 94 -8.43 0.02 -15.80
CA LYS A 94 -8.54 1.48 -15.60
C LYS A 94 -9.85 1.91 -14.95
N ARG A 95 -10.93 1.14 -15.13
CA ARG A 95 -12.25 1.48 -14.57
C ARG A 95 -12.21 1.55 -13.05
N GLN A 96 -11.64 0.53 -12.40
CA GLN A 96 -11.53 0.46 -10.95
C GLN A 96 -10.65 1.58 -10.37
N VAL A 97 -9.62 2.02 -11.11
CA VAL A 97 -8.82 3.20 -10.71
C VAL A 97 -9.71 4.46 -10.66
N GLY A 98 -10.53 4.67 -11.69
CA GLY A 98 -11.47 5.78 -11.75
C GLY A 98 -12.55 5.72 -10.66
N GLU A 99 -13.08 4.53 -10.39
CA GLU A 99 -14.07 4.31 -9.32
C GLU A 99 -13.48 4.64 -7.93
N ARG A 100 -12.24 4.21 -7.65
CA ARG A 100 -11.55 4.54 -6.39
C ARG A 100 -11.28 6.04 -6.24
N LEU A 101 -10.93 6.74 -7.32
CA LEU A 101 -10.80 8.20 -7.33
C LEU A 101 -12.16 8.89 -7.07
N ALA A 102 -13.23 8.37 -7.67
CA ALA A 102 -14.59 8.87 -7.42
C ALA A 102 -14.98 8.68 -5.96
N TYR A 103 -14.64 7.56 -5.32
CA TYR A 103 -14.91 7.34 -3.90
C TYR A 103 -14.20 8.36 -3.01
N GLN A 104 -12.92 8.67 -3.29
CA GLN A 104 -12.17 9.71 -2.60
C GLN A 104 -12.89 11.07 -2.72
N ALA A 105 -13.26 11.47 -3.93
CA ALA A 105 -13.96 12.74 -4.16
C ALA A 105 -15.33 12.79 -3.46
N LEU A 106 -16.16 11.75 -3.61
CA LEU A 106 -17.51 11.70 -3.02
C LEU A 106 -17.46 11.81 -1.49
N ASN A 107 -16.55 11.09 -0.84
CA ASN A 107 -16.42 11.13 0.61
C ASN A 107 -15.75 12.44 1.09
N LYS A 108 -14.56 12.75 0.57
CA LYS A 108 -13.71 13.81 1.11
C LYS A 108 -14.10 15.20 0.62
N THR A 109 -14.62 15.33 -0.59
CA THR A 109 -15.04 16.62 -1.17
C THR A 109 -16.56 16.85 -1.09
N TYR A 110 -17.37 15.86 -1.47
CA TYR A 110 -18.83 16.03 -1.59
C TYR A 110 -19.62 15.62 -0.35
N GLY A 111 -18.95 15.26 0.74
CA GLY A 111 -19.60 15.04 2.04
C GLY A 111 -20.32 13.70 2.20
N MET A 112 -20.15 12.74 1.27
CA MET A 112 -20.71 11.39 1.40
C MET A 112 -19.92 10.53 2.39
N LYS A 113 -19.96 10.90 3.68
CA LYS A 113 -19.07 10.36 4.74
C LYS A 113 -19.23 8.87 5.03
N ASN A 114 -20.35 8.27 4.66
CA ASN A 114 -20.60 6.83 4.83
C ASN A 114 -19.94 5.97 3.74
N LEU A 115 -19.40 6.58 2.68
CA LEU A 115 -18.74 5.85 1.60
C LEU A 115 -17.29 5.50 2.01
N ILE A 116 -16.97 4.21 2.08
CA ILE A 116 -15.58 3.76 2.27
C ILE A 116 -14.76 4.17 1.05
N CYS A 117 -13.71 4.97 1.26
CA CYS A 117 -12.84 5.44 0.19
C CYS A 117 -11.35 5.20 0.45
N GLU A 118 -10.96 4.89 1.68
CA GLU A 118 -9.56 4.72 2.07
C GLU A 118 -9.17 3.23 2.05
N SER A 119 -8.00 2.96 1.48
CA SER A 119 -7.38 1.64 1.44
C SER A 119 -6.74 1.30 2.78
N MET A 120 -6.56 0.01 3.09
CA MET A 120 -5.86 -0.38 4.32
C MET A 120 -4.41 0.06 4.28
N THR A 121 -3.87 0.42 5.44
CA THR A 121 -2.47 0.82 5.59
C THR A 121 -1.86 0.12 6.81
N PHE A 122 -0.56 -0.17 6.76
CA PHE A 122 0.16 -0.66 7.93
C PHE A 122 0.02 0.30 9.11
N LYS A 123 -0.29 -0.24 10.29
CA LYS A 123 -0.38 0.52 11.55
C LYS A 123 0.77 0.18 12.47
N GLU A 124 0.83 -1.08 12.91
CA GLU A 124 1.83 -1.55 13.86
C GLU A 124 2.05 -3.05 13.74
N MET A 125 3.20 -3.51 14.21
CA MET A 125 3.50 -4.94 14.34
C MET A 125 4.19 -5.25 15.67
N LYS A 126 4.07 -6.50 16.10
CA LYS A 126 4.93 -7.07 17.14
C LYS A 126 5.37 -8.48 16.75
N ILE A 127 6.54 -8.88 17.25
CA ILE A 127 7.09 -10.21 17.05
C ILE A 127 6.85 -11.03 18.32
N VAL A 128 6.29 -12.22 18.15
CA VAL A 128 6.06 -13.20 19.23
C VAL A 128 6.65 -14.53 18.78
N GLY A 129 7.83 -14.88 19.28
CA GLY A 129 8.57 -16.05 18.82
C GLY A 129 8.97 -15.92 17.35
N ASP A 130 8.48 -16.83 16.52
CA ASP A 130 8.70 -16.86 15.06
C ASP A 130 7.56 -16.20 14.26
N THR A 131 6.58 -15.60 14.94
CA THR A 131 5.39 -15.03 14.33
C THR A 131 5.41 -13.51 14.40
N VAL A 132 5.19 -12.86 13.25
CA VAL A 132 4.91 -11.42 13.19
C VAL A 132 3.40 -11.22 13.27
N LYS A 133 2.93 -10.57 14.33
CA LYS A 133 1.55 -10.10 14.43
C LYS A 133 1.47 -8.67 13.90
N VAL A 134 0.50 -8.35 13.05
CA VAL A 134 0.34 -7.04 12.41
C VAL A 134 -1.11 -6.56 12.45
N HIS A 135 -1.27 -5.26 12.69
CA HIS A 135 -2.53 -4.52 12.59
C HIS A 135 -2.47 -3.50 11.46
N PHE A 136 -3.65 -3.16 10.95
CA PHE A 136 -3.82 -2.18 9.89
C PHE A 136 -4.74 -1.05 10.34
N ASP A 137 -4.64 0.08 9.67
CA ASP A 137 -5.65 1.13 9.73
C ASP A 137 -6.62 0.97 8.55
N ASN A 138 -7.78 1.64 8.61
CA ASN A 138 -8.79 1.67 7.55
C ASN A 138 -9.36 0.29 7.18
N GLU A 139 -9.52 -0.58 8.16
CA GLU A 139 -10.09 -1.93 8.02
C GLU A 139 -11.62 -1.87 7.89
N PHE A 140 -12.24 -0.83 8.45
CA PHE A 140 -13.69 -0.63 8.50
C PHE A 140 -14.43 -1.84 9.10
N GLY A 141 -13.81 -2.45 10.13
CA GLY A 141 -14.40 -3.52 10.92
C GLY A 141 -14.20 -4.94 10.39
N ALA A 142 -13.55 -5.13 9.23
CA ALA A 142 -13.24 -6.48 8.74
C ALA A 142 -12.09 -6.53 7.73
N TYR A 143 -11.41 -7.67 7.69
CA TYR A 143 -10.56 -8.08 6.57
C TYR A 143 -11.37 -8.90 5.56
N ASN A 144 -11.00 -8.85 4.27
CA ASN A 144 -11.69 -9.60 3.22
C ASN A 144 -11.48 -11.13 3.27
N ARG A 145 -10.59 -11.64 4.12
CA ARG A 145 -10.25 -13.07 4.19
C ARG A 145 -9.64 -13.46 5.54
N PHE A 146 -9.83 -14.73 5.90
CA PHE A 146 -9.26 -15.33 7.10
C PHE A 146 -7.96 -16.11 6.85
N GLU A 147 -7.82 -16.73 5.69
CA GLU A 147 -6.66 -17.54 5.30
C GLU A 147 -6.29 -17.29 3.83
N GLY A 148 -5.24 -17.94 3.34
CA GLY A 148 -4.77 -17.78 1.95
C GLY A 148 -4.34 -16.33 1.66
N ILE A 149 -3.82 -15.65 2.69
CA ILE A 149 -3.34 -14.28 2.56
C ILE A 149 -1.96 -14.31 1.89
N GLU A 150 -1.82 -13.55 0.81
CA GLU A 150 -0.60 -13.49 -0.02
C GLU A 150 -0.06 -12.07 -0.08
N GLY A 151 1.21 -11.96 -0.46
CA GLY A 151 1.92 -10.68 -0.63
C GLY A 151 2.90 -10.36 0.49
N PHE A 152 2.88 -11.11 1.59
CA PHE A 152 3.81 -10.90 2.71
C PHE A 152 5.16 -11.57 2.50
N GLU A 153 6.21 -10.90 2.97
CA GLU A 153 7.55 -11.44 3.12
C GLU A 153 8.13 -11.05 4.47
N VAL A 154 8.95 -11.93 5.06
CA VAL A 154 9.66 -11.65 6.32
C VAL A 154 11.14 -11.91 6.13
N ALA A 155 11.97 -11.20 6.90
CA ALA A 155 13.41 -11.40 6.95
C ALA A 155 13.90 -11.52 8.39
N GLY A 156 14.98 -12.28 8.58
CA GLY A 156 15.75 -12.32 9.82
C GLY A 156 16.87 -11.29 9.82
N GLU A 157 17.82 -11.44 10.76
CA GLU A 157 19.00 -10.55 10.86
C GLU A 157 19.92 -10.63 9.62
N ASP A 158 19.82 -11.70 8.83
CA ASP A 158 20.52 -11.87 7.56
C ASP A 158 19.99 -10.96 6.43
N LYS A 159 18.87 -10.27 6.67
CA LYS A 159 18.21 -9.36 5.74
C LYS A 159 17.70 -10.00 4.45
N VAL A 160 17.58 -11.33 4.43
CA VAL A 160 17.05 -12.06 3.28
C VAL A 160 15.54 -12.21 3.46
N PHE A 161 14.77 -11.65 2.53
CA PHE A 161 13.31 -11.75 2.55
C PHE A 161 12.85 -13.07 1.94
N HIS A 162 12.01 -13.78 2.71
CA HIS A 162 11.35 -15.01 2.31
C HIS A 162 9.84 -14.80 2.24
N LYS A 163 9.18 -15.44 1.26
CA LYS A 163 7.72 -15.47 1.16
C LYS A 163 7.13 -16.01 2.46
N ALA A 164 6.15 -15.30 3.01
CA ALA A 164 5.49 -15.68 4.25
C ALA A 164 4.04 -16.09 4.01
N THR A 165 3.52 -16.95 4.89
CA THR A 165 2.10 -17.26 4.97
C THR A 165 1.45 -16.38 6.01
N ALA A 166 0.26 -15.86 5.73
CA ALA A 166 -0.49 -15.06 6.67
C ALA A 166 -1.91 -15.61 6.88
N LYS A 167 -2.44 -15.38 8.09
CA LYS A 167 -3.82 -15.71 8.46
C LYS A 167 -4.36 -14.68 9.45
N HIS A 168 -5.65 -14.42 9.37
CA HIS A 168 -6.38 -13.73 10.42
C HIS A 168 -6.52 -14.67 11.62
N ILE A 169 -6.09 -14.23 12.79
CA ILE A 169 -6.28 -14.95 14.03
C ILE A 169 -7.22 -14.17 14.94
N TRP A 170 -8.06 -14.90 15.66
CA TRP A 170 -8.88 -14.39 16.75
C TRP A 170 -8.79 -15.35 17.93
N GLN A 171 -8.75 -14.81 19.15
CA GLN A 171 -8.88 -15.58 20.38
C GLN A 171 -9.67 -14.79 21.41
N GLU A 172 -10.32 -15.48 22.34
CA GLU A 172 -11.11 -14.82 23.38
C GLU A 172 -10.23 -13.97 24.33
N GLY A 173 -10.73 -12.79 24.70
CA GLY A 173 -10.12 -11.88 25.68
C GLY A 173 -10.00 -10.44 25.19
N ASN A 174 -9.49 -9.56 26.04
CA ASN A 174 -9.49 -8.10 25.83
C ASN A 174 -8.13 -7.52 25.38
N ASP A 175 -7.14 -8.34 25.02
CA ASP A 175 -5.87 -7.85 24.45
C ASP A 175 -6.12 -7.48 22.97
N GLY A 176 -5.74 -6.28 22.55
CA GLY A 176 -5.89 -5.84 21.15
C GLY A 176 -5.20 -6.76 20.14
N TRP A 177 -4.23 -7.58 20.55
CA TRP A 177 -3.53 -8.57 19.72
C TRP A 177 -4.14 -9.98 19.74
N ASN A 178 -5.31 -10.11 20.36
CA ASN A 178 -6.12 -11.31 20.26
C ASN A 178 -6.74 -11.44 18.87
N GLU A 179 -7.02 -10.33 18.19
CA GLU A 179 -7.46 -10.28 16.80
C GLU A 179 -6.43 -9.52 15.96
N CYS A 180 -5.78 -10.19 15.02
CA CYS A 180 -4.78 -9.57 14.13
C CYS A 180 -4.45 -10.46 12.94
N ILE A 181 -3.65 -9.96 11.99
CA ILE A 181 -3.01 -10.83 11.00
C ILE A 181 -1.72 -11.41 11.60
N ALA A 182 -1.60 -12.72 11.60
CA ALA A 182 -0.38 -13.44 11.97
C ALA A 182 0.36 -13.89 10.71
N VAL A 183 1.63 -13.53 10.61
CA VAL A 183 2.51 -13.81 9.48
C VAL A 183 3.66 -14.71 9.96
N THR A 184 3.87 -15.83 9.27
CA THR A 184 4.90 -16.82 9.61
C THR A 184 5.65 -17.30 8.37
N CYS A 185 6.90 -17.70 8.55
CA CYS A 185 7.75 -18.25 7.49
C CYS A 185 8.63 -19.36 8.08
N PRO A 186 8.52 -20.62 7.63
CA PRO A 186 9.32 -21.73 8.15
C PRO A 186 10.83 -21.47 8.09
N GLU A 187 11.29 -20.74 7.08
CA GLU A 187 12.68 -20.37 6.81
C GLU A 187 13.21 -19.30 7.77
N VAL A 188 12.33 -18.49 8.39
CA VAL A 188 12.71 -17.35 9.24
C VAL A 188 12.22 -17.57 10.67
N LYS A 189 13.07 -18.13 11.53
CA LYS A 189 12.72 -18.44 12.93
C LYS A 189 12.74 -17.24 13.88
N LYS A 190 13.43 -16.17 13.49
CA LYS A 190 13.57 -14.94 14.27
C LYS A 190 13.34 -13.74 13.34
N PRO A 191 12.09 -13.45 12.98
CA PRO A 191 11.80 -12.35 12.07
C PRO A 191 12.16 -11.01 12.73
N VAL A 192 12.73 -10.10 11.96
CA VAL A 192 13.04 -8.72 12.37
C VAL A 192 12.43 -7.67 11.45
N ALA A 193 12.00 -8.08 10.25
CA ALA A 193 11.36 -7.22 9.28
C ALA A 193 10.22 -7.95 8.55
N LEU A 194 9.22 -7.16 8.17
CA LEU A 194 8.03 -7.51 7.41
C LEU A 194 7.88 -6.58 6.20
N ARG A 195 7.52 -7.14 5.05
CA ARG A 195 7.14 -6.44 3.82
C ARG A 195 5.80 -6.97 3.32
N TYR A 196 5.05 -6.12 2.63
CA TYR A 196 3.86 -6.50 1.85
C TYR A 196 3.96 -5.88 0.45
N CYS A 197 3.92 -6.72 -0.59
CA CYS A 197 3.99 -6.29 -2.00
C CYS A 197 5.19 -5.36 -2.30
N PHE A 198 6.32 -5.57 -1.63
CA PHE A 198 7.49 -4.70 -1.74
C PHE A 198 8.54 -5.28 -2.70
N ARG A 199 8.07 -5.66 -3.89
CA ARG A 199 8.89 -6.00 -5.06
C ARG A 199 8.34 -5.28 -6.28
N ASN A 200 9.14 -5.13 -7.33
CA ASN A 200 8.75 -4.52 -8.60
C ASN A 200 7.43 -5.09 -9.12
N PHE A 201 7.28 -6.42 -9.04
CA PHE A 201 6.01 -7.08 -9.34
C PHE A 201 5.71 -8.19 -8.33
N GLN A 202 4.81 -7.92 -7.37
CA GLN A 202 4.30 -8.91 -6.41
C GLN A 202 2.89 -8.55 -6.00
N LEU A 203 1.91 -9.30 -6.51
CA LEU A 203 0.52 -9.08 -6.16
C LEU A 203 0.23 -9.58 -4.74
N GLY A 204 -0.67 -8.86 -4.07
CA GLY A 204 -1.23 -9.23 -2.77
C GLY A 204 -2.75 -9.25 -2.85
N ASN A 205 -3.40 -9.78 -1.83
CA ASN A 205 -4.83 -10.06 -1.88
C ASN A 205 -5.63 -9.56 -0.67
N MET A 206 -4.98 -8.81 0.23
CA MET A 206 -5.64 -8.18 1.39
C MET A 206 -6.44 -6.94 0.99
N ALA A 207 -7.66 -6.86 1.49
CA ALA A 207 -8.52 -5.68 1.36
C ALA A 207 -9.39 -5.50 2.62
N ASN A 208 -9.86 -4.27 2.86
CA ASN A 208 -10.83 -3.97 3.93
C ASN A 208 -12.26 -4.41 3.58
N ALA A 209 -13.20 -4.15 4.49
CA ALA A 209 -14.63 -4.37 4.29
C ALA A 209 -15.22 -3.69 3.04
N GLY A 210 -14.59 -2.62 2.53
CA GLY A 210 -14.98 -1.93 1.31
C GLY A 210 -14.37 -2.52 0.03
N GLY A 211 -13.57 -3.58 0.12
CA GLY A 211 -12.85 -4.16 -1.01
C GLY A 211 -11.69 -3.30 -1.51
N LEU A 212 -11.22 -2.33 -0.72
CA LEU A 212 -10.05 -1.51 -1.04
C LEU A 212 -8.78 -2.18 -0.51
N PRO A 213 -7.72 -2.29 -1.31
CA PRO A 213 -6.57 -3.15 -1.02
C PRO A 213 -5.73 -2.61 0.15
N LEU A 214 -4.82 -3.45 0.66
CA LEU A 214 -3.72 -3.01 1.51
C LEU A 214 -2.64 -2.33 0.66
N PHE A 215 -2.22 -1.13 1.06
CA PHE A 215 -1.07 -0.47 0.45
C PHE A 215 0.22 -1.29 0.64
N PRO A 216 1.10 -1.38 -0.37
CA PRO A 216 2.44 -1.91 -0.19
C PRO A 216 3.20 -1.17 0.92
N PHE A 217 3.95 -1.91 1.73
CA PHE A 217 4.77 -1.33 2.81
C PHE A 217 5.98 -2.19 3.13
N ARG A 218 6.94 -1.59 3.85
CA ARG A 218 8.08 -2.24 4.47
C ARG A 218 8.26 -1.72 5.90
N THR A 219 8.89 -2.52 6.75
CA THR A 219 9.24 -2.13 8.14
C THR A 219 10.74 -2.00 8.36
N ASP A 220 11.55 -2.40 7.37
CA ASP A 220 12.99 -2.20 7.36
C ASP A 220 13.41 -0.85 6.78
N ASN A 221 14.64 -0.44 7.06
CA ASN A 221 15.30 0.76 6.53
C ASN A 221 16.56 0.43 5.71
N TRP A 222 16.64 -0.79 5.17
CA TRP A 222 17.81 -1.28 4.42
C TRP A 222 17.79 -0.89 2.94
#